data_AF-A0A8J4RK98-F1
#
_entry.id   AF-A0A8J4RK98-F1
#
_cell.length_a   1.000
_cell.length_b   1.000
_cell.length_c   1.000
_cell.angle_alpha   90.00
_cell.angle_beta   90.00
_cell.angle_gamma   90.00
#
_symmetry.space_group_name_H-M   'P 1'
#
loop_
_entity.id
_entity.type
_entity.pdbx_description
1 polymer ?
#
loop_
_entity_poly.entity_id
_entity_poly.type
_entity_poly.pdbx_seq_one_letter_code
_entity_poly.pdbx_strand_id
1 'polypeptide(L)'
;MYKFIQNVYKVVQARKGSMLLALAMLYPFAVLLGGVLVWDYLSPSDIMANYPHLVVLGTGLAFGFLVGRMILAHLCDEPKGLKTNMCISLLYLPFAIANALTARLNDGVPLVDERLVLLLYCAFSVVLYLHFATSVIHEITTALGIYCFRITRKEA
;
A
#
# COMPACT_ATOMS: atom_id res chain seq x y z
N MET A 1 -3.54 -38.98 0.35
CA MET A 1 -4.28 -37.77 -0.07
C MET A 1 -5.37 -37.36 0.94
N TYR A 2 -6.30 -38.25 1.33
CA TYR A 2 -7.42 -37.92 2.24
C TYR A 2 -7.02 -37.38 3.63
N LYS A 3 -5.95 -37.93 4.24
CA LYS A 3 -5.44 -37.47 5.55
C LYS A 3 -4.83 -36.06 5.52
N PHE A 4 -4.29 -35.62 4.39
CA PHE A 4 -3.75 -34.26 4.24
C PHE A 4 -4.88 -33.23 4.24
N ILE A 5 -5.95 -33.52 3.50
CA ILE A 5 -7.13 -32.67 3.43
C ILE A 5 -7.79 -32.55 4.82
N GLN A 6 -7.89 -33.65 5.56
CA GLN A 6 -8.45 -33.61 6.91
C GLN A 6 -7.58 -32.84 7.91
N ASN A 7 -6.24 -32.96 7.84
CA ASN A 7 -5.36 -32.18 8.72
C ASN A 7 -5.39 -30.69 8.39
N VAL A 8 -5.44 -30.31 7.11
CA VAL A 8 -5.61 -28.92 6.69
C VAL A 8 -6.96 -28.38 7.17
N TYR A 9 -8.04 -29.15 7.00
CA TYR A 9 -9.36 -28.76 7.47
C TYR A 9 -9.42 -28.59 8.99
N LYS A 10 -8.77 -29.48 9.74
CA LYS A 10 -8.73 -29.43 11.21
C LYS A 10 -7.90 -28.24 11.72
N VAL A 11 -6.78 -27.91 11.08
CA VAL A 11 -5.96 -26.74 11.43
C VAL A 11 -6.67 -25.43 11.07
N VAL A 12 -7.38 -25.38 9.93
CA VAL A 12 -8.21 -24.22 9.53
C VAL A 12 -9.39 -24.02 10.48
N GLN A 13 -10.04 -25.10 10.90
CA GLN A 13 -11.18 -25.06 11.83
C GLN A 13 -10.76 -24.79 13.28
N ALA A 14 -9.61 -25.31 13.71
CA ALA A 14 -9.05 -25.10 15.06
C ALA A 14 -8.50 -23.68 15.26
N ARG A 15 -8.03 -23.01 14.20
CA ARG A 15 -7.50 -21.65 14.36
C ARG A 15 -8.57 -20.60 14.61
N LYS A 16 -9.84 -20.77 14.19
CA LYS A 16 -10.99 -19.83 14.39
C LYS A 16 -10.65 -18.33 14.37
N GLY A 17 -9.54 -17.98 13.71
CA GLY A 17 -8.89 -16.69 13.65
C GLY A 17 -9.07 -16.27 12.22
N SER A 18 -10.24 -15.66 12.00
CA SER A 18 -10.70 -14.95 10.81
C SER A 18 -9.89 -15.20 9.53
N MET A 19 -10.12 -16.33 8.86
CA MET A 19 -9.75 -16.52 7.45
C MET A 19 -10.26 -15.36 6.57
N LEU A 20 -11.40 -14.78 6.98
CA LEU A 20 -12.01 -13.56 6.45
C LEU A 20 -11.14 -12.30 6.67
N LEU A 21 -10.41 -12.20 7.78
CA LEU A 21 -9.47 -11.12 8.05
C LEU A 21 -8.23 -11.23 7.16
N ALA A 22 -7.70 -12.45 7.00
CA ALA A 22 -6.60 -12.69 6.07
C ALA A 22 -7.01 -12.34 4.64
N LEU A 23 -8.23 -12.70 4.24
CA LEU A 23 -8.80 -12.30 2.94
C LEU A 23 -8.97 -10.78 2.82
N ALA A 24 -9.47 -10.12 3.87
CA ALA A 24 -9.62 -8.67 3.91
C ALA A 24 -8.27 -7.93 3.87
N MET A 25 -7.19 -8.54 4.36
CA MET A 25 -5.83 -8.00 4.24
C MET A 25 -5.25 -8.16 2.83
N LEU A 26 -5.70 -9.15 2.06
CA LEU A 26 -5.30 -9.33 0.66
C LEU A 26 -6.00 -8.33 -0.28
N TYR A 27 -7.21 -7.92 0.07
CA TYR A 27 -8.02 -6.97 -0.69
C TYR A 27 -7.28 -5.69 -1.11
N PRO A 28 -6.62 -4.91 -0.22
CA PRO A 28 -5.92 -3.69 -0.63
C PRO A 28 -4.77 -3.93 -1.61
N PHE A 29 -4.10 -5.09 -1.55
CA PHE A 29 -3.07 -5.46 -2.53
C PHE A 29 -3.67 -5.73 -3.91
N ALA A 30 -4.79 -6.47 -3.94
CA ALA A 30 -5.51 -6.74 -5.18
C ALA A 30 -6.06 -5.46 -5.81
N VAL A 31 -6.57 -4.53 -4.99
CA VAL A 31 -7.06 -3.23 -5.50
C VAL A 31 -5.91 -2.35 -5.98
N LEU A 32 -4.75 -2.33 -5.32
CA LEU A 32 -3.58 -1.61 -5.79
C LEU A 32 -3.13 -2.11 -7.16
N LEU A 33 -2.93 -3.43 -7.30
CA LEU A 33 -2.52 -4.05 -8.58
C LEU A 33 -3.58 -3.84 -9.67
N GLY A 34 -4.84 -4.13 -9.36
CA GLY A 34 -5.95 -3.95 -10.31
C GLY A 34 -6.11 -2.50 -10.73
N GLY A 35 -6.00 -1.56 -9.80
CA GLY A 35 -6.11 -0.13 -10.09
C GLY A 35 -4.98 0.37 -10.99
N VAL A 36 -3.75 -0.08 -10.78
CA VAL A 36 -2.60 0.25 -11.64
C VAL A 36 -2.79 -0.34 -13.04
N LEU A 37 -3.22 -1.60 -13.15
CA LEU A 37 -3.46 -2.25 -14.43
C LEU A 37 -4.61 -1.59 -15.22
N VAL A 38 -5.69 -1.21 -14.52
CA VAL A 38 -6.81 -0.47 -15.11
C VAL A 38 -6.34 0.90 -15.57
N TRP A 39 -5.52 1.60 -14.79
CA TRP A 39 -4.97 2.89 -15.18
C TRP A 39 -4.05 2.77 -16.41
N ASP A 40 -3.19 1.76 -16.45
CA ASP A 40 -2.31 1.48 -17.60
C ASP A 40 -3.12 1.18 -18.87
N TYR A 41 -4.14 0.32 -18.78
CA TYR A 41 -5.03 -0.01 -19.89
C TYR A 41 -5.84 1.22 -20.39
N LEU A 42 -6.29 2.07 -19.47
CA LEU A 42 -7.06 3.26 -19.82
C LEU A 42 -6.17 4.41 -20.32
N SER A 43 -4.88 4.43 -20.00
CA SER A 43 -4.00 5.52 -20.43
C SER A 43 -3.77 5.48 -21.95
N PRO A 44 -4.02 6.58 -22.67
CA PRO A 44 -3.70 6.69 -24.10
C PRO A 44 -2.20 6.85 -24.38
N SER A 45 -1.37 7.20 -23.39
CA SER A 45 0.06 7.49 -23.57
C SER A 45 1.00 6.35 -23.19
N ASP A 46 0.50 5.14 -22.95
CA ASP A 46 1.29 3.97 -22.51
C ASP A 46 2.31 4.36 -21.44
N ILE A 47 1.82 4.74 -20.25
CA ILE A 47 2.65 5.23 -19.14
C ILE A 47 3.73 4.20 -18.77
N MET A 48 3.42 2.91 -18.87
CA MET A 48 4.38 1.82 -18.64
C MET A 48 5.49 1.77 -19.70
N ALA A 49 5.22 2.14 -20.95
CA ALA A 49 6.24 2.17 -22.00
C ALA A 49 7.13 3.42 -21.89
N ASN A 50 6.55 4.57 -21.53
CA ASN A 50 7.24 5.84 -21.51
C ASN A 50 7.94 6.17 -20.17
N TYR A 51 7.36 5.77 -19.03
CA TYR A 51 7.89 6.05 -17.68
C TYR A 51 7.85 4.84 -16.74
N PRO A 52 8.39 3.67 -17.15
CA PRO A 52 8.33 2.44 -16.34
C PRO A 52 8.95 2.63 -14.95
N HIS A 53 10.05 3.38 -14.86
CA HIS A 53 10.75 3.62 -13.59
C HIS A 53 9.88 4.33 -12.56
N LEU A 54 9.10 5.34 -12.96
CA LEU A 54 8.25 6.10 -12.03
C LEU A 54 7.05 5.29 -11.60
N VAL A 55 6.45 4.51 -12.51
CA VAL A 55 5.34 3.60 -12.20
C VAL A 55 5.81 2.54 -11.21
N VAL A 56 6.93 1.87 -11.49
CA VAL A 56 7.50 0.83 -10.60
C VAL A 56 7.88 1.40 -9.24
N LEU A 57 8.47 2.61 -9.20
CA LEU A 57 8.81 3.26 -7.94
C LEU A 57 7.57 3.61 -7.11
N GLY A 58 6.57 4.27 -7.71
CA GLY A 58 5.35 4.69 -7.01
C GLY A 58 4.53 3.50 -6.50
N THR A 59 4.41 2.45 -7.31
CA THR A 59 3.70 1.22 -6.95
C THR A 59 4.46 0.38 -5.94
N GLY A 60 5.78 0.30 -6.06
CA GLY A 60 6.64 -0.38 -5.10
C GLY A 60 6.59 0.27 -3.71
N LEU A 61 6.62 1.60 -3.64
CA LEU A 61 6.47 2.35 -2.40
C LEU A 61 5.08 2.16 -1.77
N ALA A 62 4.02 2.22 -2.57
CA ALA A 62 2.65 1.96 -2.12
C ALA A 62 2.48 0.52 -1.59
N PHE A 63 3.05 -0.47 -2.29
CA PHE A 63 3.07 -1.85 -1.85
C PHE A 63 3.84 -2.01 -0.53
N GLY A 64 5.02 -1.40 -0.42
CA GLY A 64 5.82 -1.39 0.80
C GLY A 64 5.11 -0.78 1.99
N PHE A 65 4.35 0.30 1.79
CA PHE A 65 3.49 0.90 2.81
C PHE A 65 2.40 -0.07 3.30
N LEU A 66 1.71 -0.76 2.38
CA LEU A 66 0.68 -1.73 2.71
C LEU A 66 1.24 -2.93 3.49
N VAL A 67 2.36 -3.50 3.04
CA VAL A 67 3.05 -4.60 3.75
C VAL A 67 3.54 -4.13 5.12
N GLY A 68 4.14 -2.94 5.21
CA GLY A 68 4.62 -2.39 6.46
C GLY A 68 3.52 -2.25 7.51
N ARG A 69 2.37 -1.67 7.12
CA ARG A 69 1.20 -1.55 8.03
C ARG A 69 0.63 -2.91 8.41
N MET A 70 0.67 -3.89 7.50
CA MET A 70 0.25 -5.27 7.80
C MET A 70 1.14 -5.92 8.85
N ILE A 71 2.47 -5.81 8.72
CA ILE A 71 3.43 -6.37 9.70
C ILE A 71 3.24 -5.71 11.07
N LEU A 72 3.14 -4.38 11.10
CA LEU A 72 2.92 -3.63 12.34
C LEU A 72 1.63 -4.05 13.05
N ALA A 73 0.53 -4.20 12.31
CA ALA A 73 -0.75 -4.65 12.86
C ALA A 73 -0.69 -6.07 13.45
N HIS A 74 0.19 -6.94 12.93
CA HIS A 74 0.42 -8.26 13.52
C HIS A 74 1.34 -8.22 14.75
N LEU A 75 2.32 -7.30 14.78
CA LEU A 75 3.28 -7.17 15.88
C LEU A 75 2.69 -6.49 17.11
N CYS A 76 1.86 -5.46 16.92
CA CYS A 76 1.31 -4.66 18.01
C CYS A 76 0.02 -5.25 18.62
N ASP A 77 -0.43 -6.42 18.16
CA ASP A 77 -1.74 -7.03 18.52
C ASP A 77 -2.90 -6.02 18.48
N GLU A 78 -2.75 -4.98 17.64
CA GLU A 78 -3.72 -3.91 17.53
C GLU A 78 -5.00 -4.48 16.90
N PRO A 79 -6.19 -4.17 17.44
CA PRO A 79 -7.44 -4.77 16.98
C PRO A 79 -7.73 -4.27 15.57
N LYS A 80 -7.18 -4.99 14.60
CA LYS A 80 -7.27 -4.78 13.16
C LYS A 80 -7.03 -3.32 12.79
N GLY A 81 -5.80 -2.99 12.38
CA GLY A 81 -5.37 -1.72 11.75
C GLY A 81 -6.13 -1.32 10.46
N LEU A 82 -7.36 -1.81 10.32
CA LEU A 82 -8.39 -1.66 9.29
C LEU A 82 -9.14 -0.33 9.40
N LYS A 83 -9.01 0.44 10.50
CA LYS A 83 -9.65 1.75 10.59
C LYS A 83 -8.81 2.83 9.90
N THR A 84 -9.23 3.12 8.67
CA THR A 84 -9.11 4.41 7.99
C THR A 84 -7.76 4.75 7.34
N ASN A 85 -6.61 4.33 7.88
CA ASN A 85 -5.30 4.76 7.33
C ASN A 85 -4.72 3.88 6.20
N MET A 86 -5.10 2.60 6.08
CA MET A 86 -4.58 1.74 4.99
C MET A 86 -5.07 2.18 3.61
N CYS A 87 -6.28 2.74 3.52
CA CYS A 87 -6.90 3.15 2.25
C CYS A 87 -6.40 4.51 1.74
N ILE A 88 -5.58 5.25 2.49
CA ILE A 88 -5.07 6.56 2.05
C ILE A 88 -4.19 6.42 0.81
N SER A 89 -3.36 5.37 0.74
CA SER A 89 -2.59 5.08 -0.46
C SER A 89 -3.49 4.73 -1.66
N LEU A 90 -4.71 4.25 -1.39
CA LEU A 90 -5.69 3.87 -2.40
C LEU A 90 -6.51 5.05 -2.90
N LEU A 91 -6.65 6.14 -2.11
CA LEU A 91 -7.43 7.33 -2.48
C LEU A 91 -6.91 8.03 -3.74
N TYR A 92 -5.62 7.89 -4.04
CA TYR A 92 -5.04 8.48 -5.24
C TYR A 92 -5.41 7.72 -6.52
N LEU A 93 -5.67 6.40 -6.44
CA LEU A 93 -6.00 5.57 -7.60
C LEU A 93 -7.31 5.96 -8.30
N PRO A 94 -8.44 6.18 -7.61
CA PRO A 94 -9.68 6.65 -8.24
C PRO A 94 -9.50 7.97 -8.98
N PHE A 95 -8.69 8.89 -8.46
CA PHE A 95 -8.38 10.16 -9.12
C PHE A 95 -7.59 9.94 -10.41
N ALA A 96 -6.56 9.10 -10.38
CA ALA A 96 -5.76 8.74 -11.55
C ALA A 96 -6.62 8.04 -12.64
N ILE A 97 -7.47 7.10 -12.23
CA ILE A 97 -8.40 6.38 -13.13
C ILE A 97 -9.43 7.34 -13.73
N ALA A 98 -10.01 8.25 -12.92
CA ALA A 98 -10.95 9.25 -13.40
C ALA A 98 -10.31 10.18 -14.44
N ASN A 99 -9.07 10.65 -14.19
CA ASN A 99 -8.34 11.48 -15.14
C ASN A 99 -8.08 10.75 -16.48
N ALA A 100 -7.66 9.48 -16.42
CA ALA A 100 -7.46 8.67 -17.63
C ALA A 100 -8.77 8.39 -18.38
N LEU A 101 -9.86 8.14 -17.65
CA LEU A 101 -11.18 7.94 -18.24
C LEU A 101 -11.69 9.22 -18.93
N THR A 102 -11.50 10.39 -18.32
CA THR A 102 -11.84 11.66 -18.96
C THR A 102 -11.00 11.91 -20.21
N ALA A 103 -9.71 11.59 -20.19
CA ALA A 103 -8.86 11.70 -21.38
C ALA A 103 -9.36 10.84 -22.53
N ARG A 104 -9.85 9.62 -22.26
CA ARG A 104 -10.44 8.73 -23.27
C ARG A 104 -11.78 9.23 -23.82
N LEU A 105 -12.60 9.90 -22.99
CA LEU A 105 -13.91 10.40 -23.39
C LEU A 105 -13.84 11.75 -24.15
N ASN A 106 -12.79 12.55 -23.95
CA ASN A 106 -12.60 13.87 -24.57
C ASN A 106 -11.64 13.85 -25.79
N ASP A 107 -11.73 12.83 -26.65
CA ASP A 107 -10.88 12.69 -27.85
C ASP A 107 -9.36 12.74 -27.58
N GLY A 108 -8.92 12.24 -26.42
CA GLY A 108 -7.51 12.16 -26.07
C GLY A 108 -6.91 13.44 -25.47
N VAL A 109 -7.74 14.42 -25.09
CA VAL A 109 -7.29 15.61 -24.34
C VAL A 109 -7.40 15.33 -22.83
N PRO A 110 -6.30 14.99 -22.13
CA PRO A 110 -6.34 14.77 -20.69
C PRO A 110 -6.62 16.07 -19.94
N LEU A 111 -7.43 16.02 -18.87
CA LEU A 111 -7.69 17.16 -17.97
C LEU A 111 -6.40 17.64 -17.27
N VAL A 112 -5.57 16.68 -16.89
CA VAL A 112 -4.24 16.91 -16.29
C VAL A 112 -3.25 16.04 -17.03
N ASP A 113 -2.12 16.63 -17.42
CA ASP A 113 -1.02 15.96 -18.10
C ASP A 113 -0.60 14.68 -17.34
N GLU A 114 -0.54 13.54 -18.03
CA GLU A 114 -0.34 12.23 -17.41
C GLU A 114 1.01 12.12 -16.71
N ARG A 115 2.03 12.84 -17.18
CA ARG A 115 3.32 12.95 -16.50
C ARG A 115 3.18 13.60 -15.13
N LEU A 116 2.35 14.65 -15.03
CA LEU A 116 2.14 15.38 -13.79
C LEU A 116 1.35 14.52 -12.80
N VAL A 117 0.36 13.76 -13.27
CA VAL A 117 -0.35 12.76 -12.46
C VAL A 117 0.60 11.68 -11.97
N LEU A 118 1.51 11.19 -12.81
CA LEU A 118 2.50 10.17 -12.39
C LEU A 118 3.51 10.71 -11.38
N LEU A 119 3.99 11.94 -11.57
CA LEU A 119 4.88 12.61 -10.62
C LEU A 119 4.20 12.84 -9.28
N LEU A 120 2.95 13.31 -9.28
CA LEU A 120 2.16 13.48 -8.08
C LEU A 120 1.89 12.14 -7.38
N TYR A 121 1.59 11.07 -8.13
CA TYR A 121 1.46 9.72 -7.58
C TYR A 121 2.74 9.27 -6.87
N CYS A 122 3.89 9.43 -7.53
CA CYS A 122 5.17 9.05 -6.95
C CYS A 122 5.51 9.88 -5.70
N ALA A 123 5.35 11.21 -5.77
CA ALA A 123 5.60 12.11 -4.64
C ALA A 123 4.68 11.78 -3.46
N PHE A 124 3.39 11.53 -3.72
CA PHE A 124 2.42 11.12 -2.71
C PHE A 124 2.80 9.80 -2.03
N SER A 125 3.19 8.78 -2.81
CA SER A 125 3.67 7.49 -2.27
C SER A 125 4.93 7.65 -1.40
N VAL A 126 5.87 8.50 -1.81
CA VAL A 126 7.09 8.79 -1.02
C VAL A 126 6.72 9.43 0.32
N VAL A 127 5.88 10.46 0.32
CA VAL A 127 5.47 11.17 1.54
C VAL A 127 4.74 10.21 2.49
N LEU A 128 3.82 9.39 1.97
CA LEU A 128 3.12 8.38 2.78
C LEU A 128 4.08 7.35 3.39
N TYR A 129 5.03 6.86 2.59
CA TYR A 129 6.00 5.88 3.06
C TYR A 129 6.93 6.48 4.14
N LEU A 130 7.43 7.70 3.94
CA LEU A 130 8.27 8.38 4.91
C LEU A 130 7.53 8.64 6.22
N HIS A 131 6.30 9.18 6.15
CA HIS A 131 5.48 9.41 7.32
C HIS A 131 5.23 8.11 8.09
N PHE A 132 4.93 7.02 7.36
CA PHE A 132 4.78 5.70 7.96
C PHE A 132 6.06 5.21 8.64
N ALA A 133 7.21 5.30 7.96
CA ALA A 133 8.49 4.88 8.50
C ALA A 133 8.82 5.64 9.79
N THR A 134 8.60 6.96 9.82
CA THR A 134 8.84 7.76 11.03
C THR A 134 7.89 7.38 12.18
N SER A 135 6.61 7.13 11.89
CA SER A 135 5.64 6.69 12.91
C SER A 135 6.01 5.33 13.50
N VAL A 136 6.35 4.36 12.66
CA VAL A 136 6.76 3.00 13.09
C VAL A 136 8.01 3.07 13.94
N ILE A 137 9.02 3.82 13.51
CA ILE A 137 10.23 3.97 14.31
C ILE A 137 9.86 4.58 15.65
N HIS A 138 9.06 5.63 15.71
CA HIS A 138 8.67 6.26 16.96
C HIS A 138 7.89 5.32 17.90
N GLU A 139 6.94 4.54 17.38
CA GLU A 139 6.19 3.54 18.15
C GLU A 139 7.11 2.44 18.72
N ILE A 140 7.98 1.87 17.89
CA ILE A 140 8.95 0.83 18.32
C ILE A 140 9.93 1.40 19.36
N THR A 141 10.48 2.59 19.09
CA THR A 141 11.41 3.32 19.96
C THR A 141 10.80 3.57 21.34
N THR A 142 9.50 3.93 21.37
CA THR A 142 8.75 4.15 22.61
C THR A 142 8.46 2.84 23.34
N ALA A 143 8.07 1.78 22.62
CA ALA A 143 7.76 0.47 23.20
C ALA A 143 8.99 -0.22 23.80
N LEU A 144 10.17 -0.09 23.17
CA LEU A 144 11.43 -0.63 23.69
C LEU A 144 12.11 0.26 24.74
N GLY A 145 11.65 1.50 24.93
CA GLY A 145 12.27 2.46 25.86
C GLY A 145 13.68 2.92 25.46
N ILE A 146 14.09 2.70 24.21
CA ILE A 146 15.40 3.08 23.68
C ILE A 146 15.21 4.31 22.80
N TYR A 147 15.80 5.46 23.14
CA TYR A 147 15.71 6.67 22.31
C TYR A 147 16.65 6.59 21.08
N CYS A 148 16.30 5.82 20.05
CA CYS A 148 17.11 5.64 18.83
C CYS A 148 17.42 6.95 18.07
N PHE A 149 16.58 7.99 18.17
CA PHE A 149 16.83 9.29 17.55
C PHE A 149 17.48 10.34 18.48
N ARG A 150 17.83 9.97 19.71
CA ARG A 150 18.53 10.85 20.65
C ARG A 150 19.86 10.19 21.05
N ILE A 151 20.96 10.64 20.44
CA ILE A 151 22.30 10.33 20.94
C ILE A 151 22.37 10.84 22.38
N THR A 152 22.40 9.93 23.34
CA THR A 152 22.72 10.26 24.74
C THR A 152 24.18 10.67 24.77
N ARG A 153 24.44 11.96 24.96
CA ARG A 153 25.78 12.44 25.29
C ARG A 153 26.15 11.81 26.64
N LYS A 154 27.21 11.02 26.66
CA LYS A 154 27.82 10.55 27.91
C LYS A 154 28.35 11.79 28.63
N GLU A 155 27.75 12.15 29.76
CA GLU A 155 28.33 13.10 30.71
C GLU A 155 29.64 12.47 31.21
N ALA A 156 30.74 13.22 31.09
CA ALA A 156 32.09 12.84 31.51
C ALA A 156 32.42 13.50 32.85
#